data_AF-A0A2X3C9Q5-F1
#
_entry.id   AF-A0A2X3C9Q5-F1
#
_cell.length_a   1.000
_cell.length_b   1.000
_cell.length_c   1.000
_cell.angle_alpha   90.00
_cell.angle_beta   90.00
_cell.angle_gamma   90.00
#
_symmetry.space_group_name_H-M   'P 1'
#
loop_
_entity.id
_entity.type
_entity.pdbx_description
1 polymer ?
#
loop_
_entity_poly.entity_id
_entity_poly.type
_entity_poly.pdbx_seq_one_letter_code
_entity_poly.pdbx_strand_id
1 'polypeptide(L)'
;MKKIYLKKQLRELSNYPVEVIKSISEIIDILNENYGENRDVDKDLGGDVLVVESIEDVKELKNGILKDILPEYTDKIICSEGVNYTSSLFLLSSDFSVVVIADEELSKILLD
;
A
#
# COMPACT_ATOMS: atom_id res chain seq x y z
N MET A 1 -9.59 -3.14 5.06
CA MET A 1 -8.23 -2.73 4.68
C MET A 1 -7.50 -2.10 5.85
N LYS A 2 -6.17 -2.22 5.90
CA LYS A 2 -5.31 -1.56 6.91
C LYS A 2 -4.56 -0.40 6.27
N LYS A 3 -4.70 0.79 6.84
CA LYS A 3 -3.94 2.00 6.43
C LYS A 3 -2.69 2.14 7.30
N ILE A 4 -1.53 2.00 6.69
CA ILE A 4 -0.21 2.01 7.34
C ILE A 4 0.57 3.23 6.86
N TYR A 5 0.98 4.07 7.79
CA TYR A 5 1.72 5.31 7.52
C TYR A 5 2.78 5.63 8.57
N LEU A 6 2.80 4.89 9.69
CA LEU A 6 3.83 4.98 10.73
C LEU A 6 4.51 3.64 10.95
N LYS A 7 5.83 3.65 11.15
CA LYS A 7 6.61 2.44 11.45
C LYS A 7 6.07 1.63 12.63
N LYS A 8 5.52 2.30 13.65
CA LYS A 8 4.93 1.63 14.82
C LYS A 8 3.72 0.75 14.48
N GLN A 9 3.03 1.01 13.36
CA GLN A 9 1.89 0.21 12.90
C GLN A 9 2.32 -1.10 12.25
N LEU A 10 3.60 -1.27 11.88
CA LEU A 10 4.10 -2.52 11.29
C LEU A 10 3.88 -3.75 12.19
N ARG A 11 3.75 -3.54 13.52
CA ARG A 11 3.37 -4.60 14.47
C ARG A 11 1.99 -5.22 14.19
N GLU A 12 1.09 -4.47 13.56
CA GLU A 12 -0.26 -4.91 13.18
C GLU A 12 -0.23 -5.89 11.99
N LEU A 13 0.93 -6.01 11.34
CA LEU A 13 1.21 -6.91 10.23
C LEU A 13 2.06 -8.11 10.65
N SER A 14 2.14 -8.41 11.95
CA SER A 14 2.98 -9.51 12.47
C SER A 14 2.63 -10.91 11.93
N ASN A 15 1.46 -11.07 11.32
CA ASN A 15 1.03 -12.29 10.63
C ASN A 15 1.34 -12.31 9.12
N TYR A 16 1.92 -11.25 8.57
CA TYR A 16 2.30 -11.16 7.16
C TYR A 16 3.73 -11.67 6.95
N PRO A 17 4.08 -12.11 5.72
CA PRO A 17 5.45 -12.44 5.38
C PRO A 17 6.40 -11.28 5.66
N VAL A 18 7.61 -11.59 6.14
CA VAL A 18 8.60 -10.58 6.52
C VAL A 18 8.99 -9.68 5.34
N GLU A 19 8.95 -10.22 4.12
CA GLU A 19 9.23 -9.50 2.88
C GLU A 19 8.18 -8.42 2.61
N VAL A 20 6.91 -8.69 2.91
CA VAL A 20 5.83 -7.70 2.83
C VAL A 20 6.04 -6.59 3.86
N ILE A 21 6.30 -6.96 5.11
CA ILE A 21 6.55 -5.98 6.18
C ILE A 21 7.75 -5.10 5.84
N LYS A 22 8.81 -5.69 5.30
CA LYS A 22 10.01 -4.97 4.86
C LYS A 22 9.70 -4.00 3.72
N SER A 23 8.98 -4.44 2.69
CA SER A 23 8.58 -3.58 1.58
C SER A 23 7.77 -2.37 2.06
N ILE A 24 6.80 -2.60 2.96
CA ILE A 24 6.00 -1.51 3.55
C ILE A 24 6.88 -0.57 4.38
N SER A 25 7.84 -1.10 5.16
CA SER A 25 8.77 -0.28 5.93
C SER A 25 9.63 0.62 5.04
N GLU A 26 10.13 0.10 3.93
CA GLU A 26 10.95 0.87 2.96
C GLU A 26 10.13 1.99 2.32
N ILE A 27 8.87 1.73 1.97
CA ILE A 27 7.95 2.77 1.47
C ILE A 27 7.74 3.85 2.52
N ILE A 28 7.45 3.49 3.77
CA ILE A 28 7.27 4.46 4.86
C ILE A 28 8.53 5.30 5.06
N ASP A 29 9.72 4.71 4.95
CA ASP A 29 10.98 5.46 5.05
C ASP A 29 11.12 6.50 3.94
N ILE A 30 10.79 6.15 2.70
CA ILE A 30 10.78 7.08 1.57
C ILE A 30 9.78 8.22 1.83
N LEU A 31 8.57 7.91 2.32
CA LEU A 31 7.56 8.92 2.62
C LEU A 31 8.03 9.85 3.75
N ASN A 32 8.66 9.30 4.79
CA ASN A 32 9.19 10.08 5.90
C ASN A 32 10.36 10.97 5.48
N GLU A 33 11.24 10.50 4.59
CA GLU A 33 12.35 11.28 4.05
C GLU A 33 11.87 12.47 3.20
N ASN A 34 10.84 12.26 2.39
CA ASN A 34 10.35 13.29 1.46
C ASN A 34 9.32 14.25 2.09
N TYR A 35 8.47 13.76 3.00
CA TYR A 35 7.32 14.52 3.52
C TYR A 35 7.33 14.69 5.05
N GLY A 36 8.28 14.05 5.74
CA GLY A 36 8.46 14.16 7.19
C GLY A 36 7.74 13.07 7.99
N GLU A 37 8.41 12.55 9.02
CA GLU A 37 7.88 11.50 9.90
C GLU A 37 6.65 11.95 10.72
N ASN A 38 6.50 13.25 10.98
CA ASN A 38 5.42 13.81 11.79
C ASN A 38 4.22 14.30 10.95
N ARG A 39 4.16 13.94 9.66
CA ARG A 39 3.07 14.35 8.76
C ARG A 39 1.72 13.82 9.23
N ASP A 40 0.70 14.66 9.14
CA ASP A 40 -0.70 14.28 9.31
C ASP A 40 -1.19 13.62 8.01
N VAL A 41 -1.30 12.29 7.98
CA VAL A 41 -1.64 11.51 6.77
C VAL A 41 -2.97 11.90 6.11
N ASP A 42 -3.86 12.59 6.83
CA ASP A 42 -5.17 13.02 6.31
C ASP A 42 -5.19 14.50 5.86
N LYS A 43 -4.13 15.27 6.19
CA LYS A 43 -4.04 16.71 5.85
C LYS A 43 -2.81 17.08 5.04
N ASP A 44 -1.71 16.39 5.27
CA ASP A 44 -0.42 16.64 4.66
C ASP A 44 -0.23 15.76 3.41
N LEU A 45 0.80 16.09 2.64
CA LEU A 45 1.19 15.38 1.42
C LEU A 45 1.92 14.05 1.74
N GLY A 46 2.26 13.30 0.70
CA GLY A 46 3.06 12.09 0.82
C GLY A 46 2.30 10.79 1.02
N GLY A 47 0.96 10.79 1.10
CA GLY A 47 0.22 9.56 0.85
C GLY A 47 0.24 8.49 1.95
N ASP A 48 -0.10 7.25 1.63
CA ASP A 48 -0.05 6.13 2.59
C ASP A 48 0.09 4.76 1.92
N VAL A 49 0.25 3.72 2.73
CA VAL A 49 0.23 2.32 2.29
C VAL A 49 -1.07 1.66 2.74
N LEU A 50 -1.81 1.07 1.81
CA LEU A 50 -3.04 0.35 2.08
C LEU A 50 -2.82 -1.15 1.88
N VAL A 51 -3.02 -1.93 2.94
CA VAL A 51 -3.00 -3.40 2.87
C VAL A 51 -4.44 -3.89 2.74
N VAL A 52 -4.75 -4.50 1.60
CA VAL A 52 -6.07 -5.01 1.26
C VAL A 52 -6.17 -6.47 1.70
N GLU A 53 -7.25 -6.81 2.42
CA GLU A 53 -7.45 -8.13 3.02
C GLU A 53 -8.69 -8.87 2.44
N SER A 54 -9.45 -8.21 1.56
CA SER A 54 -10.69 -8.77 1.00
C SER A 54 -11.02 -8.21 -0.38
N ILE A 55 -11.93 -8.88 -1.09
CA ILE A 55 -12.48 -8.39 -2.36
C ILE A 55 -13.30 -7.11 -2.13
N GLU A 56 -13.96 -6.99 -0.97
CA GLU A 56 -14.72 -5.81 -0.59
C GLU A 56 -13.82 -4.58 -0.47
N ASP A 57 -12.63 -4.73 0.12
CA ASP A 57 -11.60 -3.67 0.16
C ASP A 57 -11.20 -3.23 -1.25
N VAL A 58 -10.94 -4.19 -2.15
CA VAL A 58 -10.58 -3.90 -3.55
C VAL A 58 -11.71 -3.12 -4.24
N LYS A 59 -12.97 -3.54 -4.05
CA LYS A 59 -14.14 -2.86 -4.62
C LYS A 59 -14.30 -1.46 -4.05
N GLU A 60 -14.06 -1.26 -2.76
CA GLU A 60 -14.11 0.06 -2.13
C GLU A 60 -13.06 1.00 -2.75
N LEU A 61 -11.82 0.51 -2.92
CA LEU A 61 -10.76 1.29 -3.54
C LEU A 61 -11.06 1.65 -4.99
N LYS A 62 -11.45 0.67 -5.82
CA LYS A 62 -11.75 0.88 -7.24
C LYS A 62 -12.94 1.81 -7.49
N ASN A 63 -13.95 1.77 -6.62
CA ASN A 63 -15.11 2.67 -6.73
C ASN A 63 -14.90 4.01 -6.01
N GLY A 64 -13.89 4.09 -5.15
CA GLY A 64 -13.56 5.25 -4.33
C GLY A 64 -12.30 5.96 -4.83
N ILE A 65 -11.26 5.96 -4.01
CA ILE A 65 -10.07 6.79 -4.22
C ILE A 65 -9.26 6.42 -5.46
N LEU A 66 -9.37 5.19 -5.96
CA LEU A 66 -8.64 4.71 -7.16
C LEU A 66 -9.53 4.67 -8.40
N LYS A 67 -10.72 5.29 -8.34
CA LYS A 67 -11.65 5.30 -9.47
C LYS A 67 -11.02 5.97 -10.68
N ASP A 68 -10.97 5.24 -11.79
CA ASP A 68 -10.39 5.68 -13.08
C ASP A 68 -8.87 5.98 -13.00
N ILE A 69 -8.18 5.48 -11.97
CA ILE A 69 -6.72 5.65 -11.78
C ILE A 69 -6.03 4.32 -12.08
N LEU A 70 -5.05 4.36 -12.99
CA LEU A 70 -4.15 3.24 -13.26
C LEU A 70 -2.95 3.31 -12.31
N PRO A 71 -2.38 2.15 -11.91
CA PRO A 71 -1.13 2.18 -11.16
C PRO A 71 -0.01 2.76 -12.03
N GLU A 72 0.89 3.51 -11.41
CA GLU A 72 2.13 3.98 -12.02
C GLU A 72 3.11 2.81 -12.21
N TYR A 73 3.23 1.95 -11.20
CA TYR A 73 3.95 0.69 -11.29
C TYR A 73 3.37 -0.35 -10.35
N THR A 74 3.61 -1.62 -10.67
CA THR A 74 3.28 -2.77 -9.82
C THR A 74 4.48 -3.70 -9.74
N ASP A 75 5.01 -3.87 -8.53
CA ASP A 75 6.10 -4.80 -8.24
C ASP A 75 5.58 -6.05 -7.54
N LYS A 76 6.21 -7.19 -7.81
CA LYS A 76 5.93 -8.44 -7.12
C LYS A 76 6.83 -8.59 -5.90
N ILE A 77 6.23 -8.85 -4.74
CA ILE A 77 6.90 -9.18 -3.49
C ILE A 77 6.96 -10.71 -3.39
N ILE A 78 8.12 -11.29 -3.68
CA ILE A 78 8.35 -12.73 -3.54
C ILE A 78 8.50 -13.06 -2.06
N CYS A 79 7.61 -13.91 -1.56
CA CYS A 79 7.62 -14.35 -0.17
C CYS A 79 8.19 -15.75 -0.10
N SER A 80 9.15 -15.97 0.81
CA SER A 80 9.75 -17.29 1.05
C SER A 80 8.74 -18.29 1.64
N GLU A 81 7.72 -17.78 2.34
CA GLU A 81 6.62 -18.55 2.92
C GLU A 81 5.27 -17.91 2.56
N GLY A 82 4.25 -18.75 2.31
CA GLY A 82 2.90 -18.30 1.99
C GLY A 82 2.69 -17.92 0.52
N VAL A 83 1.79 -16.97 0.27
CA VAL A 83 1.50 -16.43 -1.07
C VAL A 83 2.37 -15.22 -1.36
N ASN A 84 2.68 -14.97 -2.63
CA ASN A 84 3.32 -13.71 -2.99
C ASN A 84 2.32 -12.56 -2.91
N TYR A 85 2.87 -11.37 -2.78
CA TYR A 85 2.12 -10.13 -2.78
C TYR A 85 2.56 -9.26 -3.95
N THR A 86 1.83 -8.18 -4.13
CA THR A 86 2.18 -7.10 -5.05
C THR A 86 2.18 -5.78 -4.30
N SER A 87 3.01 -4.85 -4.78
CA SER A 87 3.05 -3.46 -4.34
C SER A 87 2.73 -2.60 -5.54
N SER A 88 1.55 -1.98 -5.54
CA SER A 88 1.07 -1.15 -6.66
C SER A 88 0.99 0.31 -6.24
N LEU A 89 1.78 1.18 -6.87
CA LEU A 89 1.75 2.62 -6.63
C LEU A 89 0.66 3.27 -7.48
N PHE A 90 -0.20 4.09 -6.86
CA PHE A 90 -1.17 4.93 -7.52
C PHE A 90 -0.88 6.39 -7.20
N LEU A 91 -0.83 7.25 -8.22
CA LEU A 91 -0.67 8.69 -8.05
C LEU A 91 -2.06 9.34 -8.03
N LEU A 92 -2.46 9.90 -6.90
CA LEU A 92 -3.74 10.62 -6.78
C LEU A 92 -3.58 12.11 -7.12
N SER A 93 -2.38 12.65 -6.95
CA SER A 93 -1.97 13.98 -7.41
C SER A 93 -0.44 14.04 -7.54
N SER A 94 0.13 15.22 -7.84
CA SER A 94 1.58 15.39 -7.96
C SER A 94 2.37 15.00 -6.71
N ASP A 95 1.82 15.27 -5.52
CA ASP A 95 2.51 15.05 -4.23
C ASP A 95 1.72 14.14 -3.28
N PHE A 96 0.71 13.43 -3.80
CA PHE A 96 -0.07 12.47 -3.01
C PHE A 96 -0.23 11.17 -3.77
N SER A 97 0.24 10.08 -3.16
CA SER A 97 0.18 8.74 -3.73
C SER A 97 -0.36 7.74 -2.72
N VAL A 98 -0.80 6.59 -3.20
CA VAL A 98 -1.19 5.47 -2.35
C VAL A 98 -0.49 4.23 -2.88
N VAL A 99 0.16 3.48 -2.00
CA VAL A 99 0.70 2.17 -2.35
C VAL A 99 -0.22 1.10 -1.83
N VAL A 100 -0.79 0.30 -2.74
CA VAL A 100 -1.66 -0.82 -2.38
C VAL A 100 -0.85 -2.11 -2.33
N ILE A 101 -0.88 -2.75 -1.17
CA ILE A 101 -0.35 -4.09 -0.94
C ILE A 101 -1.51 -5.09 -0.99
N ALA A 102 -1.41 -6.05 -1.90
CA ALA A 102 -2.42 -7.09 -2.09
C ALA A 102 -1.74 -8.41 -2.45
N ASP A 103 -2.30 -9.55 -2.02
CA ASP A 103 -1.88 -10.85 -2.54
C ASP A 103 -2.10 -10.93 -4.07
N GLU A 104 -1.51 -11.93 -4.73
CA GLU A 104 -1.60 -12.06 -6.18
C GLU A 104 -3.04 -12.22 -6.72
N GLU A 105 -3.99 -12.73 -5.93
CA GLU A 105 -5.37 -12.92 -6.38
C GLU A 105 -6.15 -11.60 -6.30
N LEU A 106 -6.06 -10.90 -5.16
CA LEU A 106 -6.66 -9.58 -4.97
C LEU A 106 -6.04 -8.53 -5.90
N SER A 107 -4.74 -8.62 -6.16
CA SER A 107 -4.02 -7.74 -7.08
C SER A 107 -4.57 -7.81 -8.50
N LYS A 108 -4.87 -9.02 -9.00
CA LYS A 108 -5.48 -9.17 -10.34
C LYS A 108 -6.83 -8.44 -10.41
N ILE A 109 -7.66 -8.61 -9.39
CA ILE A 109 -8.98 -7.94 -9.32
C ILE A 109 -8.83 -6.43 -9.23
N LEU A 110 -7.80 -5.95 -8.49
CA LEU A 110 -7.50 -4.53 -8.37
C LEU A 110 -7.14 -3.91 -9.72
N LEU A 111 -6.35 -4.63 -10.52
CA LEU A 111 -5.74 -4.14 -11.76
C LEU A 111 -6.54 -4.43 -13.03
N ASP A 112 -7.53 -5.33 -12.98
CA ASP A 112 -8.47 -5.62 -14.06
C ASP A 112 -9.44 -4.47 -14.36
#